data_AF-A0A1F6DXS1-F1
#
_entry.id   AF-A0A1F6DXS1-F1
#
_cell.length_a   1.000
_cell.length_b   1.000
_cell.length_c   1.000
_cell.angle_alpha   90.00
_cell.angle_beta   90.00
_cell.angle_gamma   90.00
#
_symmetry.space_group_name_H-M   'P 1'
#
loop_
_entity.id
_entity.type
_entity.pdbx_description
1 polymer ?
#
loop_
_entity_poly.entity_id
_entity_poly.type
_entity_poly.pdbx_seq_one_letter_code
_entity_poly.pdbx_strand_id
1 'polypeptide(L)'
;MRVSNRLSGFFRQISRVRPAAFLVLFLCVAGIVYLSWHASAESDPKARAIAQECVGEQKPTDCVKQKILAMVVADGDAGEAFRILRELNTKEPWMGDECADLATNVGRDLYKQRPDYHFLRLGPDTVNCNYAFLQQYVREMLSATKDTGMAKEYCASVEKSLKSVASGVTAECYRAVGQTLPFIDSDSMGNPRRMIAFAIRNCESMTSVPDERHTCVAGAFNYLDVRQSFGEYGLTIDKKDPAGICREQPPEYRGECYGSYKRVILASVAPSPDFGAEMATIQSLYPNLDKETLLVLAHTLGYDAATHRSGPPDYDALSHSCATVDTALYGQCVQGLALGFAKNGTPGEQYLEIRKLCDAAAPDLKKAGVKCLGVGEISYLKTLYSPAKFAETCALLQIEDDPLCE
;
A
#
# COMPACT_ATOMS: atom_id res chain seq x y z
N MET A 1 -47.60 -31.15 21.85
CA MET A 1 -46.44 -30.31 21.49
C MET A 1 -46.76 -28.87 21.89
N ARG A 2 -46.02 -28.33 22.86
CA ARG A 2 -46.19 -26.99 23.44
C ARG A 2 -45.02 -26.11 22.97
N VAL A 3 -45.25 -25.08 22.13
CA VAL A 3 -44.49 -23.79 22.13
C VAL A 3 -45.35 -22.75 21.40
N SER A 4 -46.30 -22.12 22.09
CA SER A 4 -46.88 -20.84 21.66
C SER A 4 -47.54 -20.23 22.89
N ASN A 5 -46.85 -19.28 23.54
CA ASN A 5 -47.40 -18.32 24.52
C ASN A 5 -46.32 -17.49 25.26
N ARG A 6 -45.04 -17.51 24.88
CA ARG A 6 -44.01 -16.67 25.53
C ARG A 6 -43.72 -15.31 24.88
N LEU A 7 -44.28 -14.99 23.72
CA LEU A 7 -44.00 -13.73 23.00
C LEU A 7 -44.97 -12.57 23.31
N SER A 8 -46.13 -12.83 23.92
CA SER A 8 -47.11 -11.78 24.24
C SER A 8 -46.85 -11.06 25.57
N GLY A 9 -45.98 -11.59 26.44
CA GLY A 9 -45.61 -10.99 27.72
C GLY A 9 -44.53 -9.90 27.61
N PHE A 10 -43.61 -10.04 26.66
CA PHE A 10 -42.46 -9.12 26.54
C PHE A 10 -42.86 -7.74 26.00
N PHE A 11 -43.78 -7.70 25.02
CA PHE A 11 -44.30 -6.44 24.48
C PHE A 11 -45.24 -5.68 25.42
N ARG A 12 -45.80 -6.34 26.45
CA ARG A 12 -46.65 -5.68 27.47
C ARG A 12 -45.87 -5.04 28.62
N GLN A 13 -44.58 -5.34 28.78
CA GLN A 13 -43.74 -4.72 29.81
C GLN A 13 -43.07 -3.41 29.34
N ILE A 14 -42.97 -3.19 28.02
CA ILE A 14 -42.34 -1.98 27.46
C ILE A 14 -43.29 -0.77 27.49
N SER A 15 -44.61 -0.97 27.56
CA SER A 15 -45.60 0.12 27.62
C SER A 15 -45.71 0.84 28.98
N ARG A 16 -44.93 0.44 29.98
CA ARG A 16 -44.84 1.11 31.29
C ARG A 16 -43.53 1.87 31.52
N VAL A 17 -42.61 1.86 30.57
CA VAL A 17 -41.43 2.72 30.64
C VAL A 17 -41.91 4.14 30.33
N ARG A 18 -41.96 5.00 31.35
CA ARG A 18 -42.37 6.40 31.20
C ARG A 18 -41.56 7.03 30.06
N PRO A 19 -42.16 7.77 29.13
CA PRO A 19 -41.44 8.42 28.02
C PRO A 19 -40.26 9.28 28.49
N ALA A 20 -40.32 9.79 29.72
CA ALA A 20 -39.21 10.46 30.39
C ALA A 20 -37.94 9.59 30.56
N ALA A 21 -38.06 8.30 30.84
CA ALA A 21 -36.92 7.40 31.01
C ALA A 21 -36.20 7.11 29.69
N PHE A 22 -36.95 7.01 28.57
CA PHE A 22 -36.37 6.91 27.23
C PHE A 22 -35.67 8.21 26.82
N LEU A 23 -36.26 9.37 27.13
CA LEU A 23 -35.65 10.67 26.85
C LEU A 23 -34.33 10.84 27.62
N VAL A 24 -34.30 10.47 28.90
CA VAL A 24 -33.08 10.53 29.73
C VAL A 24 -32.01 9.59 29.20
N LEU A 25 -32.37 8.35 28.83
CA LEU A 25 -31.41 7.42 28.24
C LEU A 25 -30.85 7.94 26.92
N PHE A 26 -31.70 8.48 26.05
CA PHE A 26 -31.29 9.05 24.77
C PHE A 26 -30.38 10.27 24.96
N LEU A 27 -30.69 11.16 25.91
CA LEU A 27 -29.84 12.32 26.24
C LEU A 27 -28.51 11.88 26.87
N CYS A 28 -28.49 10.83 27.69
CA CYS A 28 -27.25 10.28 28.23
C CYS A 28 -26.38 9.66 27.13
N VAL A 29 -26.97 8.89 26.22
CA VAL A 29 -26.24 8.30 25.08
C VAL A 29 -25.76 9.39 24.12
N ALA A 30 -26.61 10.35 23.77
CA ALA A 30 -26.23 11.50 22.95
C ALA A 30 -25.15 12.36 23.63
N GLY A 31 -25.22 12.56 24.94
CA GLY A 31 -24.20 13.26 25.72
C GLY A 31 -22.87 12.51 25.77
N ILE A 32 -22.88 11.18 25.93
CA ILE A 32 -21.67 10.34 25.86
C ILE A 32 -21.07 10.37 24.46
N VAL A 33 -21.90 10.27 23.41
CA VAL A 33 -21.44 10.38 22.01
C VAL A 33 -20.86 11.76 21.75
N TYR A 34 -21.53 12.84 22.16
CA TYR A 34 -21.07 14.21 22.00
C TYR A 34 -19.76 14.47 22.76
N LEU A 35 -19.65 14.03 24.02
CA LEU A 35 -18.42 14.15 24.80
C LEU A 35 -17.29 13.30 24.23
N SER A 36 -17.58 12.11 23.72
CA SER A 36 -16.58 11.26 23.07
C SER A 36 -16.10 11.86 21.74
N TRP A 37 -16.99 12.50 21.00
CA TRP A 37 -16.70 13.18 19.73
C TRP A 37 -15.91 14.48 19.93
N HIS A 38 -16.17 15.22 21.01
CA HIS A 38 -15.37 16.39 21.38
C HIS A 38 -14.04 16.02 22.05
N ALA A 39 -13.99 14.93 22.83
CA ALA A 39 -12.73 14.40 23.35
C ALA A 39 -11.82 13.86 22.22
N SER A 40 -12.39 13.37 21.11
CA SER A 40 -11.58 13.01 19.92
C SER A 40 -11.18 14.23 19.06
N ALA A 41 -11.78 15.40 19.30
CA ALA A 41 -11.48 16.63 18.57
C ALA A 41 -10.31 17.40 19.19
N GLU A 42 -10.09 17.30 20.50
CA GLU A 42 -8.91 17.92 21.13
C GLU A 42 -7.62 17.25 20.63
N SER A 43 -6.68 18.09 20.21
CA SER A 43 -5.35 17.64 19.80
C SER A 43 -4.53 17.16 20.99
N ASP A 44 -3.85 16.03 20.86
CA ASP A 44 -2.87 15.58 21.84
C ASP A 44 -1.90 16.74 22.14
N PRO A 45 -1.72 17.09 23.44
CA PRO A 45 -0.88 18.22 23.81
C PRO A 45 0.56 18.14 23.26
N LYS A 46 1.14 16.93 23.15
CA LYS A 46 2.47 16.73 22.57
C LYS A 46 2.46 16.93 21.06
N ALA A 47 1.46 16.41 20.35
CA ALA A 47 1.33 16.61 18.91
C ALA A 47 1.19 18.12 18.60
N ARG A 48 0.34 18.82 19.35
CA ARG A 48 0.18 20.28 19.23
C ARG A 48 1.48 21.04 19.52
N ALA A 49 2.21 20.65 20.57
CA ALA A 49 3.48 21.29 20.91
C ALA A 49 4.52 21.10 19.79
N ILE A 50 4.64 19.88 19.24
CA ILE A 50 5.55 19.60 18.11
C ILE A 50 5.13 20.39 16.87
N ALA A 51 3.84 20.44 16.54
CA ALA A 51 3.35 21.22 15.41
C ALA A 51 3.70 22.71 15.55
N GLN A 52 3.46 23.30 16.73
CA GLN A 52 3.79 24.70 17.02
C GLN A 52 5.29 24.99 16.94
N GLU A 53 6.13 24.06 17.40
CA GLU A 53 7.58 24.19 17.33
C GLU A 53 8.08 24.08 15.88
N CYS A 54 7.59 23.11 15.12
CA CYS A 54 8.13 22.77 13.81
C CYS A 54 7.57 23.61 12.65
N VAL A 55 6.35 24.16 12.75
CA VAL A 55 5.71 24.88 11.63
C VAL A 55 6.48 26.14 11.19
N GLY A 56 7.26 26.74 12.10
CA GLY A 56 8.08 27.92 11.82
C GLY A 56 9.45 27.62 11.22
N GLU A 57 9.84 26.35 11.14
CA GLU A 57 11.15 25.95 10.63
C GLU A 57 11.20 26.00 9.10
N GLN A 58 12.41 26.16 8.55
CA GLN A 58 12.61 26.11 7.09
C GLN A 58 12.19 24.76 6.49
N LYS A 59 12.27 23.69 7.30
CA LYS A 59 11.84 22.33 6.97
C LYS A 59 11.06 21.72 8.14
N PRO A 60 9.75 21.97 8.24
CA PRO A 60 8.92 21.47 9.34
C PRO A 60 8.97 19.94 9.51
N THR A 61 9.01 19.20 8.40
CA THR A 61 9.07 17.72 8.41
C THR A 61 10.38 17.17 8.97
N ASP A 62 11.52 17.82 8.73
CA ASP A 62 12.81 17.45 9.32
C ASP A 62 12.80 17.66 10.84
N CYS A 63 12.18 18.73 11.32
CA CYS A 63 11.96 18.98 12.75
C CYS A 63 11.10 17.86 13.37
N VAL A 64 9.96 17.52 12.77
CA VAL A 64 9.10 16.42 13.24
C VAL A 64 9.89 15.11 13.27
N LYS A 65 10.64 14.79 12.21
CA LYS A 65 11.47 13.57 12.14
C LYS A 65 12.37 13.44 13.36
N GLN A 66 13.09 14.51 13.71
CA GLN A 66 14.02 14.51 14.84
C GLN A 66 13.29 14.28 16.17
N LYS A 67 12.12 14.89 16.36
CA LYS A 67 11.30 14.71 17.56
C LYS A 67 10.77 13.28 17.68
N ILE A 68 10.20 12.74 16.62
CA ILE A 68 9.71 11.35 16.59
C ILE A 68 10.86 10.38 16.85
N LEU A 69 11.99 10.53 16.16
CA LEU A 69 13.17 9.69 16.38
C LEU A 69 13.66 9.74 17.83
N ALA A 70 13.78 10.95 18.40
CA ALA A 70 14.21 11.14 19.78
C ALA A 70 13.27 10.44 20.78
N MET A 71 11.95 10.47 20.55
CA MET A 71 10.99 9.74 21.38
C MET A 71 11.22 8.23 21.32
N VAL A 72 11.37 7.66 20.12
CA VAL A 72 11.60 6.21 19.97
C VAL A 72 12.93 5.80 20.62
N VAL A 73 13.98 6.60 20.47
CA VAL A 73 15.31 6.33 21.07
C VAL A 73 15.27 6.40 22.59
N ALA A 74 14.55 7.37 23.17
CA ALA A 74 14.48 7.55 24.61
C ALA A 74 13.67 6.44 25.31
N ASP A 75 12.53 6.07 24.73
CA ASP A 75 11.57 5.18 25.39
C ASP A 75 11.76 3.70 24.98
N GLY A 76 12.49 3.43 23.89
CA GLY A 76 12.55 2.10 23.27
C GLY A 76 11.20 1.61 22.73
N ASP A 77 10.24 2.53 22.60
CA ASP A 77 8.87 2.27 22.21
C ASP A 77 8.45 3.16 21.03
N ALA A 78 8.18 2.53 19.90
CA ALA A 78 7.69 3.22 18.72
C ALA A 78 6.19 3.56 18.83
N GLY A 79 5.44 2.93 19.74
CA GLY A 79 3.99 3.08 19.83
C GLY A 79 3.54 4.52 20.07
N GLU A 80 4.04 5.16 21.13
CA GLU A 80 3.66 6.53 21.46
C GLU A 80 4.13 7.54 20.39
N ALA A 81 5.36 7.40 19.91
CA ALA A 81 5.90 8.28 18.88
C ALA A 81 5.07 8.23 17.59
N PHE A 82 4.68 7.03 17.15
CA PHE A 82 3.87 6.89 15.93
C PHE A 82 2.40 7.28 16.12
N ARG A 83 1.87 7.21 17.34
CA ARG A 83 0.55 7.78 17.66
C ARG A 83 0.56 9.30 17.46
N ILE A 84 1.62 9.98 17.92
CA ILE A 84 1.82 11.42 17.71
C ILE A 84 2.03 11.74 16.23
N LEU A 85 2.82 10.94 15.51
CA LEU A 85 3.01 11.12 14.07
C LEU A 85 1.70 10.99 13.28
N ARG A 86 0.86 10.00 13.60
CA ARG A 86 -0.48 9.85 13.00
C ARG A 86 -1.31 11.10 13.19
N GLU A 87 -1.29 11.66 14.40
CA GLU A 87 -2.08 12.85 14.70
C GLU A 87 -1.61 14.08 13.95
N LEU A 88 -0.30 14.31 13.87
CA LEU A 88 0.27 15.35 13.03
C LEU A 88 -0.15 15.17 11.57
N ASN A 89 -0.01 13.95 11.04
CA ASN A 89 -0.37 13.65 9.66
C ASN A 89 -1.86 13.90 9.35
N THR A 90 -2.75 13.67 10.32
CA THR A 90 -4.20 13.91 10.14
C THR A 90 -4.59 15.37 10.29
N LYS A 91 -3.92 16.14 11.16
CA LYS A 91 -4.37 17.48 11.56
C LYS A 91 -3.59 18.62 10.91
N GLU A 92 -2.37 18.38 10.46
CA GLU A 92 -1.46 19.41 9.96
C GLU A 92 -1.37 19.38 8.42
N PRO A 93 -1.90 20.38 7.70
CA PRO A 93 -1.92 20.38 6.23
C PRO A 93 -0.54 20.30 5.58
N TRP A 94 0.49 20.81 6.26
CA TRP A 94 1.88 20.82 5.79
C TRP A 94 2.59 19.46 5.95
N MET A 95 1.97 18.48 6.62
CA MET A 95 2.48 17.10 6.67
C MET A 95 2.24 16.37 5.34
N GLY A 96 1.23 16.76 4.55
CA GLY A 96 1.00 16.30 3.17
C GLY A 96 1.22 14.79 2.95
N ASP A 97 1.93 14.46 1.87
CA ASP A 97 2.33 13.09 1.51
C ASP A 97 3.67 12.66 2.15
N GLU A 98 4.24 13.47 3.05
CA GLU A 98 5.59 13.30 3.62
C GLU A 98 5.66 12.24 4.72
N CYS A 99 4.50 11.72 5.17
CA CYS A 99 4.40 10.70 6.22
C CYS A 99 5.33 9.50 5.95
N ALA A 100 5.29 8.97 4.73
CA ALA A 100 6.04 7.77 4.35
C ALA A 100 7.55 8.03 4.33
N ASP A 101 7.98 9.17 3.79
CA ASP A 101 9.40 9.56 3.75
C ASP A 101 9.94 9.86 5.13
N LEU A 102 9.17 10.54 5.98
CA LEU A 102 9.51 10.78 7.38
C LEU A 102 9.64 9.45 8.13
N ALA A 103 8.65 8.57 8.04
CA ALA A 103 8.65 7.26 8.69
C ALA A 103 9.82 6.38 8.22
N THR A 104 10.12 6.41 6.91
CA THR A 104 11.32 5.78 6.33
C THR A 104 12.58 6.30 7.02
N ASN A 105 12.77 7.62 7.07
CA ASN A 105 13.97 8.20 7.66
C ASN A 105 14.09 7.92 9.17
N VAL A 106 12.98 7.91 9.91
CA VAL A 106 12.97 7.50 11.33
C VAL A 106 13.42 6.04 11.48
N GLY A 107 12.89 5.11 10.67
CA GLY A 107 13.28 3.70 10.72
C GLY A 107 14.76 3.50 10.40
N ARG A 108 15.26 4.25 9.41
CA ARG A 108 16.67 4.24 9.02
C ARG A 108 17.59 4.72 10.14
N ASP A 109 17.29 5.91 10.66
CA ASP A 109 18.15 6.59 11.63
C ASP A 109 18.09 5.87 12.99
N LEU A 110 16.93 5.30 13.36
CA LEU A 110 16.78 4.52 14.58
C LEU A 110 17.70 3.30 14.59
N TYR A 111 17.70 2.49 13.52
CA TYR A 111 18.58 1.32 13.46
C TYR A 111 20.05 1.73 13.54
N LYS A 112 20.45 2.80 12.84
CA LYS A 112 21.83 3.32 12.87
C LYS A 112 22.25 3.78 14.26
N GLN A 113 21.35 4.41 15.01
CA GLN A 113 21.64 4.85 16.38
C GLN A 113 21.60 3.72 17.39
N ARG A 114 20.73 2.73 17.18
CA ARG A 114 20.45 1.62 18.10
C ARG A 114 20.52 0.26 17.39
N PRO A 115 21.69 -0.16 16.87
CA PRO A 115 21.82 -1.45 16.19
C PRO A 115 21.63 -2.64 17.14
N ASP A 116 21.71 -2.40 18.46
CA ASP A 116 21.41 -3.35 19.54
C ASP A 116 19.90 -3.61 19.71
N TYR A 117 19.05 -2.76 19.16
CA TYR A 117 17.58 -2.90 19.26
C TYR A 117 17.03 -3.87 18.21
N HIS A 118 17.36 -5.15 18.35
CA HIS A 118 16.83 -6.16 17.44
C HIS A 118 15.30 -6.30 17.52
N PHE A 119 14.69 -5.97 18.66
CA PHE A 119 13.25 -6.07 18.88
C PHE A 119 12.69 -4.79 19.49
N LEU A 120 12.17 -3.90 18.63
CA LEU A 120 11.48 -2.69 19.05
C LEU A 120 10.12 -3.04 19.65
N ARG A 121 9.70 -2.29 20.69
CA ARG A 121 8.30 -2.32 21.08
C ARG A 121 7.49 -1.57 20.02
N LEU A 122 6.66 -2.31 19.29
CA LEU A 122 5.80 -1.78 18.24
C LEU A 122 4.39 -1.55 18.80
N GLY A 123 3.85 -0.36 18.59
CA GLY A 123 2.45 -0.06 18.85
C GLY A 123 1.60 -0.08 17.57
N PRO A 124 0.25 -0.15 17.68
CA PRO A 124 -0.68 -0.17 16.56
C PRO A 124 -0.38 0.87 15.47
N ASP A 125 0.05 2.07 15.88
CA ASP A 125 0.29 3.19 14.98
C ASP A 125 1.57 3.11 14.14
N THR A 126 2.43 2.12 14.41
CA THR A 126 3.65 1.90 13.62
C THR A 126 3.40 1.38 12.20
N VAL A 127 2.16 0.98 11.89
CA VAL A 127 1.73 0.62 10.53
C VAL A 127 1.30 1.83 9.69
N ASN A 128 1.12 2.99 10.32
CA ASN A 128 0.78 4.23 9.62
C ASN A 128 1.91 4.63 8.66
N CYS A 129 1.61 5.57 7.75
CA CYS A 129 2.51 5.95 6.67
C CYS A 129 2.91 4.75 5.79
N ASN A 130 1.96 3.86 5.50
CA ASN A 130 2.13 2.71 4.60
C ASN A 130 3.30 1.78 5.00
N TYR A 131 3.39 1.44 6.29
CA TYR A 131 4.42 0.53 6.84
C TYR A 131 5.88 0.99 6.69
N ALA A 132 6.12 2.22 6.19
CA ALA A 132 7.43 2.70 5.78
C ALA A 132 8.51 2.61 6.88
N PHE A 133 8.12 2.86 8.14
CA PHE A 133 9.01 2.70 9.28
C PHE A 133 9.49 1.25 9.48
N LEU A 134 8.54 0.31 9.56
CA LEU A 134 8.82 -1.10 9.80
C LEU A 134 9.64 -1.69 8.65
N GLN A 135 9.26 -1.35 7.42
CA GLN A 135 9.97 -1.77 6.22
C GLN A 135 11.40 -1.23 6.21
N GLN A 136 11.61 0.08 6.45
CA GLN A 136 12.95 0.63 6.43
C GLN A 136 13.82 0.07 7.58
N TYR A 137 13.24 -0.16 8.77
CA TYR A 137 13.98 -0.71 9.90
C TYR A 137 14.56 -2.10 9.59
N VAL A 138 13.73 -3.03 9.08
CA VAL A 138 14.19 -4.38 8.73
C VAL A 138 15.19 -4.36 7.58
N ARG A 139 15.05 -3.41 6.64
CA ARG A 139 15.99 -3.24 5.53
C ARG A 139 17.38 -2.81 6.01
N GLU A 140 17.46 -1.81 6.88
CA GLU A 140 18.74 -1.41 7.48
C GLU A 140 19.35 -2.54 8.31
N MET A 141 18.52 -3.22 9.11
CA MET A 141 18.97 -4.35 9.92
C MET A 141 19.58 -5.46 9.07
N LEU A 142 18.84 -5.93 8.06
CA LEU A 142 19.32 -6.99 7.18
C LEU A 142 20.54 -6.54 6.37
N SER A 143 20.58 -5.28 5.92
CA SER A 143 21.74 -4.76 5.20
C SER A 143 23.01 -4.73 6.07
N ALA A 144 22.87 -4.44 7.36
CA ALA A 144 24.00 -4.33 8.28
C ALA A 144 24.48 -5.70 8.78
N THR A 145 23.56 -6.59 9.15
CA THR A 145 23.91 -7.88 9.74
C THR A 145 24.13 -8.98 8.70
N LYS A 146 23.49 -8.84 7.53
CA LYS A 146 23.37 -9.90 6.51
C LYS A 146 22.77 -11.20 7.06
N ASP A 147 22.06 -11.13 8.19
CA ASP A 147 21.49 -12.27 8.89
C ASP A 147 19.99 -12.40 8.57
N THR A 148 19.67 -13.36 7.71
CA THR A 148 18.27 -13.65 7.32
C THR A 148 17.48 -14.33 8.44
N GLY A 149 18.15 -14.98 9.40
CA GLY A 149 17.52 -15.50 10.61
C GLY A 149 17.01 -14.37 11.50
N MET A 150 17.84 -13.33 11.70
CA MET A 150 17.43 -12.15 12.44
C MET A 150 16.28 -11.39 11.76
N ALA A 151 16.30 -11.27 10.43
CA ALA A 151 15.19 -10.67 9.67
C ALA A 151 13.88 -11.46 9.85
N LYS A 152 13.94 -12.79 9.81
CA LYS A 152 12.80 -13.67 10.08
C LYS A 152 12.25 -13.49 11.49
N GLU A 153 13.11 -13.47 12.51
CA GLU A 153 12.71 -13.25 13.90
C GLU A 153 12.05 -11.88 14.10
N TYR A 154 12.58 -10.84 13.45
CA TYR A 154 11.96 -9.52 13.46
C TYR A 154 10.56 -9.53 12.83
N CYS A 155 10.40 -10.14 11.65
CA CYS A 155 9.06 -10.23 11.02
C CYS A 155 8.06 -11.05 11.85
N ALA A 156 8.51 -12.08 12.56
CA ALA A 156 7.68 -12.81 13.53
C ALA A 156 7.28 -11.93 14.73
N SER A 157 8.19 -11.07 15.22
CA SER A 157 7.87 -10.07 16.25
C SER A 157 6.85 -9.04 15.76
N VAL A 158 7.00 -8.56 14.52
CA VAL A 158 6.05 -7.66 13.86
C VAL A 158 4.66 -8.30 13.78
N GLU A 159 4.57 -9.56 13.34
CA GLU A 159 3.31 -10.31 13.31
C GLU A 159 2.66 -10.35 14.69
N LYS A 160 3.41 -10.78 15.70
CA LYS A 160 2.91 -10.93 17.08
C LYS A 160 2.36 -9.62 17.64
N SER A 161 3.00 -8.49 17.34
CA SER A 161 2.59 -7.19 17.85
C SER A 161 1.43 -6.56 17.07
N LEU A 162 1.34 -6.78 15.76
CA LEU A 162 0.53 -5.92 14.89
C LEU A 162 -0.52 -6.65 14.05
N LYS A 163 -0.50 -7.99 13.96
CA LYS A 163 -1.46 -8.75 13.13
C LYS A 163 -2.93 -8.48 13.47
N SER A 164 -3.23 -8.21 14.74
CA SER A 164 -4.58 -7.88 15.20
C SER A 164 -5.08 -6.52 14.72
N VAL A 165 -4.16 -5.62 14.34
CA VAL A 165 -4.46 -4.27 13.87
C VAL A 165 -4.33 -4.17 12.34
N ALA A 166 -3.38 -4.90 11.76
CA ALA A 166 -3.15 -4.95 10.32
C ALA A 166 -2.80 -6.38 9.89
N SER A 167 -3.77 -7.10 9.31
CA SER A 167 -3.61 -8.51 8.92
C SER A 167 -2.49 -8.77 7.91
N GLY A 168 -2.18 -7.79 7.05
CA GLY A 168 -1.12 -7.87 6.03
C GLY A 168 0.29 -7.50 6.51
N VAL A 169 0.46 -7.08 7.77
CA VAL A 169 1.72 -6.50 8.26
C VAL A 169 2.93 -7.43 8.14
N THR A 170 2.72 -8.74 8.28
CA THR A 170 3.80 -9.73 8.14
C THR A 170 4.29 -9.82 6.70
N ALA A 171 3.36 -9.82 5.74
CA ALA A 171 3.70 -9.81 4.31
C ALA A 171 4.46 -8.52 3.95
N GLU A 172 4.06 -7.38 4.48
CA GLU A 172 4.77 -6.10 4.30
C GLU A 172 6.21 -6.15 4.82
N CYS A 173 6.44 -6.79 5.98
CA CYS A 173 7.78 -7.02 6.52
C CYS A 173 8.63 -7.88 5.58
N TYR A 174 8.08 -9.01 5.11
CA TYR A 174 8.77 -9.89 4.17
C TYR A 174 9.02 -9.24 2.82
N ARG A 175 8.15 -8.33 2.34
CA ARG A 175 8.43 -7.54 1.13
C ARG A 175 9.71 -6.74 1.29
N ALA A 176 9.85 -6.05 2.41
CA ALA A 176 11.01 -5.21 2.70
C ALA A 176 12.31 -6.03 2.84
N VAL A 177 12.23 -7.21 3.46
CA VAL A 177 13.32 -8.19 3.45
C VAL A 177 13.69 -8.55 2.00
N GLY A 178 12.69 -8.90 1.18
CA GLY A 178 12.83 -9.16 -0.24
C GLY A 178 13.56 -8.05 -1.00
N GLN A 179 13.20 -6.79 -0.75
CA GLN A 179 13.86 -5.63 -1.37
C GLN A 179 15.37 -5.55 -1.05
N THR A 180 15.80 -6.08 0.10
CA THR A 180 17.19 -5.97 0.57
C THR A 180 18.04 -7.18 0.18
N LEU A 181 17.45 -8.38 0.15
CA LEU A 181 18.17 -9.63 -0.14
C LEU A 181 19.06 -9.58 -1.40
N PRO A 182 18.63 -9.02 -2.55
CA PRO A 182 19.48 -8.98 -3.75
C PRO A 182 20.80 -8.23 -3.52
N PHE A 183 20.91 -7.38 -2.49
CA PHE A 183 22.00 -6.43 -2.29
C PHE A 183 22.93 -6.78 -1.12
N ILE A 184 22.65 -7.84 -0.36
CA ILE A 184 23.51 -8.25 0.77
C ILE A 184 24.57 -9.29 0.38
N ASP A 185 24.36 -9.97 -0.75
CA ASP A 185 25.29 -10.92 -1.34
C ASP A 185 26.26 -10.22 -2.31
N SER A 186 27.51 -10.08 -1.89
CA SER A 186 28.55 -9.44 -2.69
C SER A 186 28.87 -10.21 -3.98
N ASP A 187 28.68 -11.53 -3.98
CA ASP A 187 29.11 -12.40 -5.08
C ASP A 187 28.13 -12.37 -6.26
N SER A 188 26.90 -11.93 -6.02
CA SER A 188 25.90 -11.72 -7.06
C SER A 188 25.82 -10.28 -7.56
N MET A 189 26.45 -9.32 -6.88
CA MET A 189 26.34 -7.89 -7.18
C MET A 189 26.65 -7.57 -8.65
N GLY A 190 25.79 -6.75 -9.28
CA GLY A 190 25.89 -6.40 -10.69
C GLY A 190 25.40 -7.48 -11.67
N ASN A 191 24.98 -8.65 -11.18
CA ASN A 191 24.35 -9.69 -11.97
C ASN A 191 22.88 -9.89 -11.54
N PRO A 192 21.91 -9.25 -12.24
CA PRO A 192 20.50 -9.30 -11.88
C PRO A 192 19.97 -10.71 -11.64
N ARG A 193 20.37 -11.67 -12.51
CA ARG A 193 19.92 -13.07 -12.42
C ARG A 193 20.40 -13.75 -11.15
N ARG A 194 21.67 -13.55 -10.78
CA ARG A 194 22.23 -14.12 -9.54
C ARG A 194 21.62 -13.47 -8.30
N MET A 195 21.40 -12.15 -8.33
CA MET A 195 20.83 -11.40 -7.21
C MET A 195 19.39 -11.84 -6.92
N ILE A 196 18.56 -12.00 -7.97
CA ILE A 196 17.21 -12.58 -7.83
C ILE A 196 17.27 -14.02 -7.33
N ALA A 197 18.13 -14.86 -7.91
CA ALA A 197 18.23 -16.26 -7.48
C ALA A 197 18.65 -16.37 -6.01
N PHE A 198 19.54 -15.49 -5.54
CA PHE A 198 19.89 -15.38 -4.12
C PHE A 198 18.69 -14.99 -3.28
N ALA A 199 17.93 -13.98 -3.70
CA ALA A 199 16.75 -13.53 -2.98
C ALA A 199 15.65 -14.60 -2.89
N ILE A 200 15.32 -15.28 -3.99
CA ILE A 200 14.31 -16.36 -4.02
C ILE A 200 14.65 -17.46 -3.02
N ARG A 201 15.89 -17.98 -3.06
CA ARG A 201 16.32 -19.05 -2.12
C ARG A 201 16.20 -18.62 -0.66
N ASN A 202 16.53 -17.37 -0.35
CA ASN A 202 16.41 -16.86 1.01
C ASN A 202 14.93 -16.68 1.41
N CYS A 203 14.09 -16.10 0.54
CA CYS A 203 12.65 -15.99 0.77
C CYS A 203 12.00 -17.36 1.05
N GLU A 204 12.33 -18.39 0.27
CA GLU A 204 11.87 -19.77 0.45
C GLU A 204 12.31 -20.37 1.79
N SER A 205 13.53 -20.05 2.25
CA SER A 205 14.05 -20.57 3.51
C SER A 205 13.47 -19.89 4.75
N MET A 206 13.07 -18.61 4.63
CA MET A 206 12.60 -17.84 5.77
C MET A 206 11.16 -18.16 6.15
N THR A 207 10.28 -18.40 5.18
CA THR A 207 8.86 -18.66 5.44
C THR A 207 8.29 -19.79 4.58
N SER A 208 7.46 -20.62 5.20
CA SER A 208 6.65 -21.63 4.52
C SER A 208 5.27 -21.12 4.13
N VAL A 209 4.89 -19.90 4.54
CA VAL A 209 3.60 -19.29 4.22
C VAL A 209 3.65 -18.75 2.79
N PRO A 210 2.78 -19.24 1.87
CA PRO A 210 2.84 -18.82 0.47
C PRO A 210 2.79 -17.31 0.28
N ASP A 211 1.80 -16.61 0.86
CA ASP A 211 1.64 -15.17 0.67
C ASP A 211 2.86 -14.36 1.09
N GLU A 212 3.49 -14.73 2.21
CA GLU A 212 4.73 -14.09 2.70
C GLU A 212 5.91 -14.36 1.76
N ARG A 213 6.04 -15.59 1.28
CA ARG A 213 7.09 -15.99 0.34
C ARG A 213 6.95 -15.26 -0.99
N HIS A 214 5.77 -15.27 -1.58
CA HIS A 214 5.48 -14.57 -2.85
C HIS A 214 5.68 -13.07 -2.69
N THR A 215 5.27 -12.50 -1.56
CA THR A 215 5.48 -11.06 -1.27
C THR A 215 6.97 -10.71 -1.10
N CYS A 216 7.76 -11.57 -0.45
CA CYS A 216 9.21 -11.42 -0.36
C CYS A 216 9.86 -11.43 -1.75
N VAL A 217 9.51 -12.41 -2.58
CA VAL A 217 10.04 -12.53 -3.95
C VAL A 217 9.64 -11.33 -4.82
N ALA A 218 8.38 -10.89 -4.74
CA ALA A 218 7.91 -9.67 -5.40
C ALA A 218 8.71 -8.42 -4.96
N GLY A 219 9.04 -8.31 -3.68
CA GLY A 219 9.89 -7.25 -3.15
C GLY A 219 11.29 -7.24 -3.77
N ALA A 220 11.89 -8.42 -3.96
CA ALA A 220 13.20 -8.56 -4.61
C ALA A 220 13.18 -8.10 -6.06
N PHE A 221 12.17 -8.52 -6.83
CA PHE A 221 11.96 -8.04 -8.18
C PHE A 221 11.77 -6.52 -8.20
N ASN A 222 10.87 -5.99 -7.38
CA ASN A 222 10.56 -4.56 -7.40
C ASN A 222 11.74 -3.67 -7.07
N TYR A 223 12.56 -4.03 -6.09
CA TYR A 223 13.70 -3.20 -5.75
C TYR A 223 14.81 -3.31 -6.80
N LEU A 224 15.06 -4.51 -7.32
CA LEU A 224 16.05 -4.69 -8.38
C LEU A 224 15.67 -3.93 -9.65
N ASP A 225 14.39 -3.92 -10.00
CA ASP A 225 13.81 -3.15 -11.10
C ASP A 225 14.17 -1.66 -11.03
N VAL A 226 13.89 -1.04 -9.89
CA VAL A 226 14.20 0.38 -9.63
C VAL A 226 15.71 0.63 -9.70
N ARG A 227 16.52 -0.20 -9.05
CA ARG A 227 17.97 0.01 -9.00
C ARG A 227 18.63 -0.17 -10.36
N GLN A 228 18.12 -1.11 -11.15
CA GLN A 228 18.59 -1.34 -12.51
C GLN A 228 18.16 -0.24 -13.47
N SER A 229 16.98 0.36 -13.31
CA SER A 229 16.55 1.48 -14.16
C SER A 229 17.40 2.75 -13.95
N PHE A 230 17.98 2.92 -12.76
CA PHE A 230 18.94 3.99 -12.46
C PHE A 230 20.41 3.61 -12.71
N GLY A 231 20.71 2.39 -13.17
CA GLY A 231 22.07 1.92 -13.41
C GLY A 231 22.92 1.82 -12.12
N GLU A 232 22.28 1.62 -10.97
CA GLU A 232 22.96 1.52 -9.69
C GLU A 232 23.62 0.15 -9.52
N TYR A 233 24.63 0.06 -8.64
CA TYR A 233 25.32 -1.20 -8.30
C TYR A 233 25.92 -1.96 -9.50
N GLY A 234 26.25 -1.24 -10.58
CA GLY A 234 26.76 -1.84 -11.82
C GLY A 234 25.71 -2.61 -12.61
N LEU A 235 24.43 -2.44 -12.29
CA LEU A 235 23.31 -3.05 -13.01
C LEU A 235 23.10 -2.36 -14.36
N THR A 236 22.77 -3.16 -15.37
CA THR A 236 22.47 -2.67 -16.72
C THR A 236 21.21 -3.32 -17.24
N ILE A 237 20.39 -2.56 -17.98
CA ILE A 237 19.23 -3.10 -18.68
C ILE A 237 19.69 -3.88 -19.93
N ASP A 238 19.25 -5.14 -20.05
CA ASP A 238 19.30 -5.83 -21.33
C ASP A 238 18.24 -5.23 -22.26
N LYS A 239 18.66 -4.26 -23.08
CA LYS A 239 17.77 -3.57 -24.00
C LYS A 239 17.21 -4.46 -25.12
N LYS A 240 17.77 -5.66 -25.34
CA LYS A 240 17.23 -6.61 -26.32
C LYS A 240 16.10 -7.44 -25.74
N ASP A 241 16.16 -7.67 -24.43
CA ASP A 241 15.23 -8.55 -23.74
C ASP A 241 15.04 -8.16 -22.26
N PRO A 242 14.41 -7.00 -21.98
CA PRO A 242 14.25 -6.50 -20.61
C PRO A 242 13.37 -7.43 -19.74
N ALA A 243 12.49 -8.19 -20.39
CA ALA A 243 11.62 -9.18 -19.76
C ALA A 243 12.27 -10.58 -19.62
N GLY A 244 13.47 -10.79 -20.15
CA GLY A 244 14.14 -12.09 -20.19
C GLY A 244 14.42 -12.67 -18.79
N ILE A 245 14.62 -11.81 -17.80
CA ILE A 245 14.77 -12.24 -16.41
C ILE A 245 13.49 -12.90 -15.89
N CYS A 246 12.31 -12.41 -16.25
CA CYS A 246 11.04 -12.95 -15.79
C CYS A 246 10.67 -14.28 -16.45
N ARG A 247 10.95 -14.46 -17.74
CA ARG A 247 10.69 -15.73 -18.44
C ARG A 247 11.46 -16.92 -17.86
N GLU A 248 12.66 -16.66 -17.36
CA GLU A 248 13.51 -17.68 -16.75
C GLU A 248 13.11 -18.04 -15.33
N GLN A 249 12.17 -17.30 -14.71
CA GLN A 249 11.72 -17.62 -13.36
C GLN A 249 10.88 -18.89 -13.33
N PRO A 250 10.88 -19.61 -12.18
CA PRO A 250 9.93 -20.69 -11.92
C PRO A 250 8.49 -20.23 -12.20
N PRO A 251 7.61 -21.09 -12.75
CA PRO A 251 6.24 -20.70 -13.11
C PRO A 251 5.47 -19.98 -12.00
N GLU A 252 5.69 -20.38 -10.74
CA GLU A 252 5.06 -19.79 -9.55
C GLU A 252 5.50 -18.36 -9.21
N TYR A 253 6.60 -17.85 -9.78
CA TYR A 253 7.10 -16.49 -9.53
C TYR A 253 7.06 -15.58 -10.76
N ARG A 254 6.59 -16.08 -11.91
CA ARG A 254 6.54 -15.30 -13.15
C ARG A 254 5.60 -14.12 -13.05
N GLY A 255 4.41 -14.34 -12.47
CA GLY A 255 3.41 -13.30 -12.27
C GLY A 255 3.95 -12.17 -11.38
N GLU A 256 4.61 -12.52 -10.27
CA GLU A 256 5.26 -11.57 -9.36
C GLU A 256 6.39 -10.82 -10.05
N CYS A 257 7.21 -11.50 -10.85
CA CYS A 257 8.28 -10.88 -11.61
C CYS A 257 7.73 -9.86 -12.58
N TYR A 258 6.80 -10.25 -13.47
CA TYR A 258 6.21 -9.30 -14.41
C TYR A 258 5.50 -8.15 -13.70
N GLY A 259 4.77 -8.44 -12.61
CA GLY A 259 4.07 -7.45 -11.80
C GLY A 259 4.97 -6.45 -11.09
N SER A 260 6.21 -6.83 -10.79
CA SER A 260 7.13 -6.07 -9.95
C SER A 260 8.35 -5.53 -10.69
N TYR A 261 8.73 -6.13 -11.82
CA TYR A 261 9.94 -5.86 -12.61
C TYR A 261 9.64 -5.11 -13.91
N LYS A 262 8.82 -4.07 -13.78
CA LYS A 262 8.17 -3.39 -14.90
C LYS A 262 8.91 -2.12 -15.33
N ARG A 263 9.53 -1.40 -14.40
CA ARG A 263 10.21 -0.13 -14.68
C ARG A 263 11.41 -0.31 -15.59
N VAL A 264 12.08 -1.46 -15.61
CA VAL A 264 13.17 -1.77 -16.55
C VAL A 264 12.64 -1.84 -17.98
N ILE A 265 11.44 -2.40 -18.17
CA ILE A 265 10.77 -2.44 -19.47
C ILE A 265 10.36 -1.01 -19.87
N LEU A 266 9.73 -0.28 -18.95
CA LEU A 266 9.26 1.08 -19.20
C LEU A 266 10.40 2.10 -19.39
N ALA A 267 11.51 1.97 -18.67
CA ALA A 267 12.69 2.85 -18.79
C ALA A 267 13.37 2.75 -20.16
N SER A 268 13.01 1.75 -20.96
CA SER A 268 13.47 1.61 -22.34
C SER A 268 12.60 2.40 -23.35
N VAL A 269 11.53 3.04 -22.87
CA VAL A 269 10.58 3.83 -23.67
C VAL A 269 10.51 5.26 -23.12
N ALA A 270 10.34 6.24 -24.01
CA ALA A 270 10.15 7.62 -23.57
C ALA A 270 8.74 7.77 -22.99
N PRO A 271 8.56 8.38 -21.79
CA PRO A 271 7.24 8.59 -21.22
C PRO A 271 6.34 9.36 -22.18
N SER A 272 5.11 8.88 -22.36
CA SER A 272 4.12 9.49 -23.23
C SER A 272 2.84 9.78 -22.45
N PRO A 273 2.19 10.93 -22.66
CA PRO A 273 0.83 11.13 -22.16
C PRO A 273 -0.19 10.28 -22.93
N ASP A 274 0.19 9.74 -24.10
CA ASP A 274 -0.59 8.78 -24.88
C ASP A 274 -0.07 7.36 -24.61
N PHE A 275 -0.86 6.63 -23.82
CA PHE A 275 -0.62 5.24 -23.46
C PHE A 275 -0.55 4.31 -24.69
N GLY A 276 -1.35 4.58 -25.72
CA GLY A 276 -1.34 3.77 -26.95
C GLY A 276 -0.04 3.85 -27.68
N ALA A 277 0.47 5.07 -27.81
CA ALA A 277 1.78 5.32 -28.38
C ALA A 277 2.89 4.62 -27.57
N GLU A 278 2.80 4.64 -26.24
CA GLU A 278 3.77 3.98 -25.36
C GLU A 278 3.71 2.46 -25.50
N MET A 279 2.53 1.86 -25.44
CA MET A 279 2.34 0.42 -25.62
C MET A 279 2.72 -0.05 -27.02
N ALA A 280 2.38 0.70 -28.07
CA ALA A 280 2.79 0.39 -29.44
C ALA A 280 4.33 0.41 -29.56
N THR A 281 4.99 1.35 -28.88
CA THR A 281 6.45 1.42 -28.83
C THR A 281 7.03 0.21 -28.10
N ILE A 282 6.48 -0.18 -26.95
CA ILE A 282 6.87 -1.39 -26.21
C ILE A 282 6.73 -2.63 -27.09
N GLN A 283 5.58 -2.81 -27.75
CA GLN A 283 5.33 -3.95 -28.62
C GLN A 283 6.27 -3.97 -29.83
N SER A 284 6.62 -2.80 -30.38
CA SER A 284 7.57 -2.69 -31.48
C SER A 284 9.01 -3.00 -31.06
N LEU A 285 9.43 -2.55 -29.87
CA LEU A 285 10.78 -2.80 -29.36
C LEU A 285 10.93 -4.26 -28.88
N TYR A 286 9.84 -4.85 -28.39
CA TYR A 286 9.82 -6.16 -27.75
C TYR A 286 8.69 -7.05 -28.33
N PRO A 287 8.81 -7.49 -29.60
CA PRO A 287 7.74 -8.25 -30.27
C PRO A 287 7.48 -9.64 -29.67
N ASN A 288 8.39 -10.13 -28.83
CA ASN A 288 8.31 -11.46 -28.19
C ASN A 288 7.72 -11.42 -26.77
N LEU A 289 7.20 -10.28 -26.31
CA LEU A 289 6.50 -10.23 -25.02
C LEU A 289 5.26 -11.11 -25.07
N ASP A 290 5.09 -11.95 -24.06
CA ASP A 290 3.88 -12.76 -23.93
C ASP A 290 2.67 -11.89 -23.52
N LYS A 291 1.47 -12.45 -23.72
CA LYS A 291 0.21 -11.75 -23.43
C LYS A 291 0.10 -11.32 -21.96
N GLU A 292 0.58 -12.15 -21.03
CA GLU A 292 0.53 -11.87 -19.60
C GLU A 292 1.37 -10.64 -19.24
N THR A 293 2.58 -10.55 -19.81
CA THR A 293 3.46 -9.40 -19.66
C THR A 293 2.80 -8.13 -20.19
N LEU A 294 2.16 -8.20 -21.37
CA LEU A 294 1.47 -7.05 -21.95
C LEU A 294 0.31 -6.57 -21.08
N LEU A 295 -0.46 -7.49 -20.47
CA LEU A 295 -1.55 -7.14 -19.55
C LEU A 295 -1.02 -6.40 -18.32
N VAL A 296 0.09 -6.88 -17.74
CA VAL A 296 0.73 -6.26 -16.57
C VAL A 296 1.33 -4.89 -16.88
N LEU A 297 1.96 -4.74 -18.04
CA LEU A 297 2.49 -3.46 -18.51
C LEU A 297 1.36 -2.44 -18.74
N ALA A 298 0.25 -2.89 -19.34
CA ALA A 298 -0.93 -2.06 -19.53
C ALA A 298 -1.47 -1.53 -18.20
N HIS A 299 -1.64 -2.42 -17.21
CA HIS A 299 -2.03 -2.04 -15.84
C HIS A 299 -1.06 -1.05 -15.21
N THR A 300 0.24 -1.26 -15.39
CA THR A 300 1.27 -0.42 -14.79
C THR A 300 1.29 0.99 -15.37
N LEU A 301 1.23 1.13 -16.69
CA LEU A 301 1.22 2.44 -17.32
C LEU A 301 -0.04 3.23 -16.93
N GLY A 302 -1.19 2.56 -16.81
CA GLY A 302 -2.39 3.18 -16.24
C GLY A 302 -2.15 3.69 -14.82
N TYR A 303 -1.54 2.87 -13.96
CA TYR A 303 -1.17 3.29 -12.60
C TYR A 303 -0.22 4.50 -12.60
N ASP A 304 0.82 4.48 -13.43
CA ASP A 304 1.80 5.56 -13.49
C ASP A 304 1.20 6.85 -14.06
N ALA A 305 0.29 6.77 -15.03
CA ALA A 305 -0.44 7.91 -15.59
C ALA A 305 -1.34 8.59 -14.54
N ALA A 306 -2.01 7.81 -13.69
CA ALA A 306 -2.77 8.36 -12.56
C ALA A 306 -1.84 8.96 -11.49
N THR A 307 -0.70 8.34 -11.21
CA THR A 307 0.21 8.73 -10.12
C THR A 307 1.04 9.97 -10.43
N HIS A 308 1.56 10.10 -11.65
CA HIS A 308 2.49 11.18 -12.03
C HIS A 308 1.83 12.34 -12.77
N ARG A 309 0.51 12.47 -12.67
CA ARG A 309 -0.25 13.55 -13.30
C ARG A 309 0.10 14.91 -12.68
N SER A 310 0.10 15.94 -13.53
CA SER A 310 0.18 17.33 -13.07
C SER A 310 -1.22 17.96 -13.07
N GLY A 311 -1.72 18.31 -11.88
CA GLY A 311 -3.01 18.97 -11.73
C GLY A 311 -4.23 18.03 -11.67
N PRO A 312 -5.45 18.58 -11.72
CA PRO A 312 -6.68 17.80 -11.63
C PRO A 312 -6.80 16.79 -12.80
N PRO A 313 -7.32 15.58 -12.55
CA PRO A 313 -7.46 14.56 -13.59
C PRO A 313 -8.53 14.92 -14.63
N ASP A 314 -8.16 14.82 -15.90
CA ASP A 314 -9.10 14.75 -17.03
C ASP A 314 -9.45 13.27 -17.26
N TYR A 315 -10.57 12.82 -16.69
CA TYR A 315 -10.96 11.42 -16.69
C TYR A 315 -11.29 10.89 -18.10
N ASP A 316 -11.81 11.75 -18.99
CA ASP A 316 -12.12 11.37 -20.37
C ASP A 316 -10.83 11.20 -21.17
N ALA A 317 -9.87 12.13 -21.03
CA ALA A 317 -8.57 12.00 -21.67
C ALA A 317 -7.80 10.76 -21.18
N LEU A 318 -7.82 10.49 -19.87
CA LEU A 318 -7.16 9.32 -19.29
C LEU A 318 -7.79 8.01 -19.76
N SER A 319 -9.12 7.88 -19.72
CA SER A 319 -9.80 6.67 -20.19
C SER A 319 -9.57 6.46 -21.70
N HIS A 320 -9.64 7.53 -22.49
CA HIS A 320 -9.42 7.45 -23.93
C HIS A 320 -7.98 7.09 -24.29
N SER A 321 -7.00 7.52 -23.49
CA SER A 321 -5.60 7.13 -23.69
C SER A 321 -5.42 5.60 -23.62
N CYS A 322 -6.22 4.90 -22.81
CA CYS A 322 -6.22 3.44 -22.76
C CYS A 322 -6.87 2.79 -24.01
N ALA A 323 -7.79 3.47 -24.69
CA ALA A 323 -8.63 2.90 -25.76
C ALA A 323 -7.90 2.69 -27.10
N THR A 324 -6.65 3.12 -27.17
CA THR A 324 -5.76 3.11 -28.34
C THR A 324 -5.09 1.76 -28.60
N VAL A 325 -5.27 0.77 -27.71
CA VAL A 325 -4.71 -0.59 -27.82
C VAL A 325 -5.79 -1.66 -27.96
N ASP A 326 -5.39 -2.93 -28.13
CA ASP A 326 -6.29 -4.09 -28.10
C ASP A 326 -7.22 -4.06 -26.88
N THR A 327 -8.50 -4.38 -27.10
CA THR A 327 -9.58 -4.52 -26.11
C THR A 327 -9.18 -5.24 -24.82
N ALA A 328 -8.32 -6.26 -24.87
CA ALA A 328 -7.87 -6.98 -23.68
C ALA A 328 -6.93 -6.13 -22.79
N LEU A 329 -6.16 -5.24 -23.39
CA LEU A 329 -5.22 -4.34 -22.70
C LEU A 329 -5.94 -3.08 -22.17
N TYR A 330 -7.00 -2.63 -22.85
CA TYR A 330 -7.84 -1.52 -22.42
C TYR A 330 -8.33 -1.69 -20.97
N GLY A 331 -8.92 -2.85 -20.67
CA GLY A 331 -9.44 -3.13 -19.32
C GLY A 331 -8.35 -3.10 -18.25
N GLN A 332 -7.16 -3.63 -18.55
CA GLN A 332 -6.03 -3.60 -17.63
C GLN A 332 -5.52 -2.17 -17.39
N CYS A 333 -5.44 -1.36 -18.43
CA CYS A 333 -5.03 0.05 -18.31
C CYS A 333 -6.00 0.85 -17.40
N VAL A 334 -7.31 0.67 -17.59
CA VAL A 334 -8.33 1.33 -16.74
C VAL A 334 -8.24 0.84 -15.28
N GLN A 335 -8.04 -0.46 -15.05
CA GLN A 335 -7.81 -1.01 -13.72
C GLN A 335 -6.55 -0.42 -13.07
N GLY A 336 -5.49 -0.23 -13.86
CA GLY A 336 -4.28 0.48 -13.46
C GLY A 336 -4.53 1.91 -13.00
N LEU A 337 -5.24 2.70 -13.82
CA LEU A 337 -5.65 4.07 -13.48
C LEU A 337 -6.45 4.09 -12.16
N ALA A 338 -7.41 3.17 -12.01
CA ALA A 338 -8.22 3.05 -10.80
C ALA A 338 -7.36 2.75 -9.56
N LEU A 339 -6.37 1.84 -9.67
CA LEU A 339 -5.44 1.58 -8.58
C LEU A 339 -4.58 2.82 -8.25
N GLY A 340 -4.20 3.60 -9.27
CA GLY A 340 -3.45 4.84 -9.09
C GLY A 340 -4.24 5.87 -8.30
N PHE A 341 -5.52 6.05 -8.60
CA PHE A 341 -6.42 6.90 -7.80
C PHE A 341 -6.69 6.31 -6.41
N ALA A 342 -6.80 4.99 -6.27
CA ALA A 342 -6.95 4.35 -4.96
C ALA A 342 -5.75 4.63 -4.04
N LYS A 343 -4.54 4.61 -4.59
CA LYS A 343 -3.28 4.76 -3.84
C LYS A 343 -2.90 6.21 -3.56
N ASN A 344 -3.21 7.13 -4.47
CA ASN A 344 -2.74 8.52 -4.42
C ASN A 344 -3.87 9.55 -4.39
N GLY A 345 -5.12 9.10 -4.28
CA GLY A 345 -6.28 9.98 -4.18
C GLY A 345 -6.45 10.54 -2.77
N THR A 346 -7.38 11.49 -2.63
CA THR A 346 -7.66 12.13 -1.33
C THR A 346 -8.08 11.08 -0.29
N PRO A 347 -7.40 10.99 0.88
CA PRO A 347 -7.72 9.99 1.90
C PRO A 347 -9.19 10.01 2.32
N GLY A 348 -9.85 8.84 2.27
CA GLY A 348 -11.27 8.70 2.61
C GLY A 348 -12.22 9.00 1.46
N GLU A 349 -11.72 9.57 0.36
CA GLU A 349 -12.49 10.01 -0.81
C GLU A 349 -12.00 9.38 -2.13
N GLN A 350 -11.02 8.47 -2.09
CA GLN A 350 -10.43 7.88 -3.30
C GLN A 350 -11.48 7.21 -4.22
N TYR A 351 -12.53 6.65 -3.62
CA TYR A 351 -13.64 6.05 -4.37
C TYR A 351 -14.38 7.04 -5.28
N LEU A 352 -14.37 8.34 -4.97
CA LEU A 352 -14.99 9.37 -5.79
C LEU A 352 -14.22 9.59 -7.10
N GLU A 353 -12.89 9.57 -7.06
CA GLU A 353 -12.06 9.67 -8.26
C GLU A 353 -12.19 8.42 -9.12
N ILE A 354 -12.19 7.24 -8.48
CA ILE A 354 -12.42 5.96 -9.16
C ILE A 354 -13.79 5.95 -9.84
N ARG A 355 -14.84 6.44 -9.17
CA ARG A 355 -16.18 6.52 -9.77
C ARG A 355 -16.18 7.36 -11.04
N LYS A 356 -15.60 8.56 -10.98
CA LYS A 356 -15.51 9.47 -12.14
C LYS A 356 -14.75 8.84 -13.31
N LEU A 357 -13.64 8.16 -13.02
CA LEU A 357 -12.91 7.38 -14.02
C LEU A 357 -13.79 6.29 -14.64
N CYS A 358 -14.48 5.48 -13.82
CA CYS A 358 -15.30 4.39 -14.31
C CYS A 358 -16.49 4.89 -15.14
N ASP A 359 -17.10 6.00 -14.76
CA ASP A 359 -18.18 6.64 -15.53
C ASP A 359 -17.67 7.13 -16.90
N ALA A 360 -16.49 7.77 -16.95
CA ALA A 360 -15.84 8.19 -18.20
C ALA A 360 -15.47 7.00 -19.10
N ALA A 361 -14.97 5.90 -18.52
CA ALA A 361 -14.56 4.70 -19.24
C ALA A 361 -15.73 3.77 -19.63
N ALA A 362 -16.93 3.98 -19.07
CA ALA A 362 -18.07 3.05 -19.18
C ALA A 362 -18.46 2.69 -20.63
N PRO A 363 -18.51 3.61 -21.60
CA PRO A 363 -18.88 3.28 -22.98
C PRO A 363 -17.93 2.25 -23.60
N ASP A 364 -16.63 2.45 -23.45
CA ASP A 364 -15.60 1.60 -24.01
C ASP A 364 -15.44 0.29 -23.22
N LEU A 365 -15.58 0.33 -21.89
CA LEU A 365 -15.58 -0.88 -21.04
C LEU A 365 -16.72 -1.82 -21.42
N LYS A 366 -17.93 -1.26 -21.64
CA LYS A 366 -19.09 -2.03 -22.08
C LYS A 366 -18.88 -2.67 -23.45
N LYS A 367 -18.26 -1.93 -24.39
CA LYS A 367 -17.93 -2.44 -25.72
C LYS A 367 -16.89 -3.57 -25.67
N ALA A 368 -15.89 -3.44 -24.79
CA ALA A 368 -14.83 -4.42 -24.61
C ALA A 368 -15.21 -5.61 -23.70
N GLY A 369 -16.34 -5.54 -23.00
CA GLY A 369 -16.81 -6.62 -22.11
C GLY A 369 -15.95 -6.81 -20.86
N VAL A 370 -15.34 -5.73 -20.37
CA VAL A 370 -14.41 -5.75 -19.22
C VAL A 370 -14.93 -4.84 -18.09
N LYS A 371 -14.61 -5.21 -16.84
CA LYS A 371 -14.97 -4.41 -15.65
C LYS A 371 -13.93 -3.29 -15.42
N CYS A 372 -14.39 -2.14 -14.91
CA CYS A 372 -13.51 -1.03 -14.52
C CYS A 372 -12.53 -1.43 -13.41
N LEU A 373 -12.97 -2.29 -12.49
CA LEU A 373 -12.21 -2.77 -11.35
C LEU A 373 -12.07 -4.29 -11.43
N GLY A 374 -10.85 -4.77 -11.19
CA GLY A 374 -10.57 -6.18 -10.99
C GLY A 374 -10.53 -6.55 -9.51
N VAL A 375 -10.34 -7.84 -9.24
CA VAL A 375 -10.22 -8.39 -7.88
C VAL A 375 -9.09 -7.71 -7.10
N GLY A 376 -7.99 -7.35 -7.79
CA GLY A 376 -6.85 -6.67 -7.18
C GLY A 376 -7.21 -5.29 -6.64
N GLU A 377 -7.89 -4.47 -7.43
CA GLU A 377 -8.31 -3.12 -7.02
C GLU A 377 -9.35 -3.20 -5.89
N ILE A 378 -10.31 -4.12 -5.99
CA ILE A 378 -11.35 -4.32 -4.99
C ILE A 378 -10.73 -4.76 -3.65
N SER A 379 -9.79 -5.71 -3.70
CA SER A 379 -9.04 -6.16 -2.53
C SER A 379 -8.26 -5.00 -1.90
N TYR A 380 -7.61 -4.16 -2.71
CA TYR A 380 -6.90 -3.00 -2.19
C TYR A 380 -7.85 -2.00 -1.50
N LEU A 381 -8.99 -1.67 -2.10
CA LEU A 381 -10.01 -0.82 -1.47
C LEU A 381 -10.52 -1.40 -0.14
N LYS A 382 -10.61 -2.73 -0.02
CA LYS A 382 -10.97 -3.41 1.23
C LYS A 382 -9.94 -3.20 2.34
N THR A 383 -8.67 -3.05 1.98
CA THR A 383 -7.61 -2.73 2.95
C THR A 383 -7.60 -1.25 3.36
N LEU A 384 -8.13 -0.36 2.52
CA LEU A 384 -8.15 1.09 2.77
C LEU A 384 -9.30 1.52 3.69
N TYR A 385 -10.48 0.88 3.57
CA TYR A 385 -11.69 1.34 4.23
C TYR A 385 -12.13 0.41 5.38
N SER A 386 -12.83 0.99 6.36
CA SER A 386 -13.54 0.17 7.36
C SER A 386 -14.58 -0.72 6.67
N PRO A 387 -14.97 -1.88 7.25
CA PRO A 387 -15.94 -2.77 6.62
C PRO A 387 -17.24 -2.08 6.18
N ALA A 388 -17.76 -1.16 7.00
CA ALA A 388 -18.96 -0.38 6.67
C ALA A 388 -18.73 0.58 5.49
N LYS A 389 -17.61 1.31 5.48
CA LYS A 389 -17.28 2.24 4.39
C LYS A 389 -16.93 1.50 3.11
N PHE A 390 -16.32 0.33 3.21
CA PHE A 390 -16.03 -0.54 2.07
C PHE A 390 -17.33 -1.05 1.43
N ALA A 391 -18.31 -1.49 2.22
CA ALA A 391 -19.62 -1.89 1.70
C ALA A 391 -20.35 -0.73 0.99
N GLU A 392 -20.31 0.48 1.57
CA GLU A 392 -20.82 1.71 0.93
C GLU A 392 -20.09 1.98 -0.39
N THR A 393 -18.76 1.83 -0.40
CA THR A 393 -17.92 2.01 -1.58
C THR A 393 -18.26 1.03 -2.69
N CYS A 394 -18.47 -0.25 -2.36
CA CYS A 394 -18.91 -1.27 -3.32
C CYS A 394 -20.23 -0.90 -4.00
N ALA A 395 -21.21 -0.44 -3.21
CA ALA A 395 -22.49 0.00 -3.73
C ALA A 395 -22.36 1.24 -4.65
N LEU A 396 -21.56 2.23 -4.25
CA LEU A 396 -21.35 3.45 -5.02
C LEU A 396 -20.59 3.20 -6.33
N LEU A 397 -19.62 2.29 -6.32
CA LEU A 397 -18.88 1.89 -7.52
C LEU A 397 -19.65 0.89 -8.39
N GLN A 398 -20.85 0.47 -7.97
CA GLN A 398 -21.69 -0.52 -8.67
C GLN A 398 -20.90 -1.80 -8.98
N ILE A 399 -20.11 -2.25 -8.00
CA ILE A 399 -19.38 -3.52 -8.09
C ILE A 399 -20.40 -4.64 -7.87
N GLU A 400 -21.01 -5.11 -8.95
CA GLU A 400 -21.94 -6.24 -8.95
C GLU A 400 -21.17 -7.57 -9.06
N ASP A 401 -21.67 -8.57 -8.32
CA ASP A 401 -21.24 -9.98 -8.38
C ASP A 401 -19.74 -10.22 -8.08
N ASP A 402 -19.15 -9.48 -7.14
CA ASP A 402 -17.82 -9.78 -6.60
C ASP A 402 -17.94 -10.28 -5.15
N PRO A 403 -17.46 -11.50 -4.82
CA PRO A 403 -17.53 -12.06 -3.47
C PRO A 403 -16.84 -11.22 -2.40
N LEU A 404 -15.95 -10.29 -2.78
CA LEU A 404 -15.34 -9.38 -1.82
C LEU A 404 -16.29 -8.29 -1.33
N CYS A 405 -17.30 -7.93 -2.13
CA CYS A 405 -18.31 -6.90 -1.86
C CYS A 405 -19.63 -7.45 -1.29
N GLU A 406 -19.76 -8.78 -1.16
CA GLU A 406 -20.81 -9.49 -0.39
C GLU A 406 -20.41 -9.63 1.09
#